data_AF-A0A0L1J4E7-F1
#
_entry.id   AF-A0A0L1J4E7-F1
#
_cell.length_a   1.000
_cell.length_b   1.000
_cell.length_c   1.000
_cell.angle_alpha   90.00
_cell.angle_beta   90.00
_cell.angle_gamma   90.00
#
_symmetry.space_group_name_H-M   'P 1'
#
loop_
_entity.id
_entity.type
_entity.pdbx_description
1 polymer ?
#
loop_
_entity_poly.entity_id
_entity_poly.type
_entity_poly.pdbx_seq_one_letter_code
_entity_poly.pdbx_strand_id
1 'polypeptide(L)'
;MITHKVLTLLFVLFALALAELSAPDLGIKQDMSVRLGEHKKGGNEKDGDRQWVWSSVIKLNKDKEAKEVITDSQMVALVHHASDQMHADENYKKTNAKLQPSVMSALLVGDEVYLASSMKGDYSFIYEYNAKPKKGKKAGTGEVRAHVPQEIKTALGTAKEPPRENDQHKNDASCGEVMASYTYLLKNHGAKLQGQNARVIAWIQDKSKNQAYDPCGTGDKVWGCDAFCSKMGFKVIDTKTPEDKKENIPGIAKHSQQELMTPALQKEVAEIRDTLKKEEEEKNKEAAKAKEQRKKEAEERRKKEAEDKKKKEAEDKKKKEDEDKKKKEAEDKKKKEDEDKKKKEAEDK
;
A
#
# COMPACT_ATOMS: atom_id res chain seq x y z
N MET A 1 -50.82 -22.81 37.92
CA MET A 1 -50.16 -21.50 38.15
C MET A 1 -48.67 -21.60 38.50
N ILE A 2 -48.15 -22.72 39.02
CA ILE A 2 -46.72 -22.87 39.40
C ILE A 2 -45.81 -23.02 38.17
N THR A 3 -46.28 -23.66 37.10
CA THR A 3 -45.50 -23.95 35.88
C THR A 3 -45.05 -22.70 35.11
N HIS A 4 -45.83 -21.62 35.12
CA HIS A 4 -45.48 -20.41 34.37
C HIS A 4 -44.37 -19.62 35.06
N LYS A 5 -44.40 -19.49 36.40
CA LYS A 5 -43.39 -18.75 37.18
C LYS A 5 -42.01 -19.43 37.12
N VAL A 6 -41.97 -20.76 37.12
CA VAL A 6 -40.70 -21.52 36.99
C VAL A 6 -40.10 -21.33 35.60
N LEU A 7 -40.93 -21.32 34.54
CA LEU A 7 -40.46 -21.11 33.18
C LEU A 7 -39.90 -19.69 32.96
N THR A 8 -40.55 -18.67 33.54
CA THR A 8 -40.05 -17.28 33.47
C THR A 8 -38.73 -17.12 34.21
N LEU A 9 -38.58 -17.74 35.40
CA LEU A 9 -37.33 -17.69 36.16
C LEU A 9 -36.19 -18.38 35.40
N LEU A 10 -36.47 -19.51 34.75
CA LEU A 10 -35.49 -20.23 33.94
C LEU A 10 -35.02 -19.39 32.74
N PHE A 11 -35.95 -18.70 32.06
CA PHE A 11 -35.63 -17.79 30.96
C PHE A 11 -34.78 -16.60 31.41
N VAL A 12 -35.07 -16.03 32.58
CA VAL A 12 -34.27 -14.91 33.14
C VAL A 12 -32.88 -15.39 33.53
N LEU A 13 -32.74 -16.56 34.16
CA LEU A 13 -31.44 -17.15 34.49
C LEU A 13 -30.63 -17.50 33.23
N PHE A 14 -31.28 -18.02 32.19
CA PHE A 14 -30.62 -18.32 30.92
C PHE A 14 -30.20 -17.04 30.18
N ALA A 15 -31.03 -15.99 30.20
CA ALA A 15 -30.70 -14.69 29.61
C ALA A 15 -29.56 -14.00 30.37
N LEU A 16 -29.53 -14.08 31.71
CA LEU A 16 -28.42 -13.56 32.54
C LEU A 16 -27.12 -14.33 32.30
N ALA A 17 -27.18 -15.66 32.24
CA ALA A 17 -26.01 -16.48 31.94
C ALA A 17 -25.45 -16.18 30.53
N LEU A 18 -26.32 -15.94 29.53
CA LEU A 18 -25.90 -15.55 28.19
C LEU A 18 -25.36 -14.11 28.11
N ALA A 19 -25.84 -13.20 28.97
CA ALA A 19 -25.35 -11.83 29.03
C ALA A 19 -23.92 -11.73 29.59
N GLU A 20 -23.52 -12.66 30.47
CA GLU A 20 -22.14 -12.76 30.96
C GLU A 20 -21.17 -13.38 29.93
N LEU A 21 -21.68 -13.97 28.85
CA LEU A 21 -20.91 -14.61 27.78
C LEU A 21 -20.69 -13.71 26.56
N SER A 22 -21.21 -12.47 26.55
CA SER A 22 -20.91 -11.54 25.46
C SER A 22 -19.61 -10.80 25.73
N ALA A 23 -18.66 -10.95 24.82
CA ALA A 23 -17.39 -10.22 24.84
C ALA A 23 -17.64 -8.71 25.05
N PRO A 24 -16.78 -8.01 25.81
CA PRO A 24 -16.98 -6.60 26.14
C PRO A 24 -17.01 -5.73 24.88
N ASP A 25 -17.98 -4.81 24.77
CA ASP A 25 -17.99 -3.83 23.68
C ASP A 25 -16.77 -2.91 23.80
N LEU A 26 -15.85 -3.03 22.84
CA LEU A 26 -14.61 -2.25 22.80
C LEU A 26 -14.79 -0.96 22.00
N GLY A 27 -15.98 -0.74 21.41
CA GLY A 27 -16.26 0.44 20.59
C GLY A 27 -15.48 0.50 19.28
N ILE A 28 -15.01 -0.66 18.77
CA ILE A 28 -14.25 -0.73 17.53
C ILE A 28 -15.12 -0.30 16.35
N LYS A 29 -14.72 0.79 15.69
CA LYS A 29 -15.43 1.31 14.52
C LYS A 29 -14.44 1.76 13.46
N GLN A 30 -14.89 1.77 12.21
CA GLN A 30 -14.11 2.37 11.14
C GLN A 30 -13.87 3.86 11.45
N ASP A 31 -12.63 4.31 11.35
CA ASP A 31 -12.30 5.72 11.33
C ASP A 31 -12.68 6.31 9.97
N MET A 32 -13.67 7.20 9.98
CA MET A 32 -14.17 7.84 8.77
C MET A 32 -13.34 9.06 8.38
N SER A 33 -12.54 9.62 9.30
CA SER A 33 -11.68 10.77 9.04
C SER A 33 -10.58 10.45 8.03
N VAL A 34 -10.14 9.19 7.95
CA VAL A 34 -9.10 8.77 6.99
C VAL A 34 -9.63 8.60 5.55
N ARG A 35 -10.94 8.77 5.32
CA ARG A 35 -11.51 8.77 3.97
C ARG A 35 -11.38 10.16 3.36
N LEU A 36 -10.60 10.26 2.28
CA LEU A 36 -10.46 11.53 1.57
C LEU A 36 -11.33 11.58 0.34
N GLY A 37 -12.09 12.66 0.21
CA GLY A 37 -12.97 12.95 -0.92
C GLY A 37 -14.44 12.63 -0.63
N GLU A 38 -15.32 13.42 -1.24
CA GLU A 38 -16.76 13.14 -1.22
C GLU A 38 -17.05 11.87 -2.01
N HIS A 39 -17.94 11.03 -1.48
CA HIS A 39 -18.48 9.89 -2.22
C HIS A 39 -19.24 10.47 -3.42
N LYS A 40 -18.59 10.54 -4.60
CA LYS A 40 -19.27 10.99 -5.81
C LYS A 40 -20.49 10.11 -6.01
N LYS A 41 -21.68 10.71 -5.99
CA LYS A 41 -22.94 9.99 -6.19
C LYS A 41 -22.90 9.38 -7.61
N GLY A 42 -22.84 8.05 -7.68
CA GLY A 42 -22.69 7.31 -8.95
C GLY A 42 -21.25 7.04 -9.41
N GLY A 43 -20.22 7.39 -8.62
CA GLY A 43 -18.85 6.93 -8.86
C GLY A 43 -18.73 5.44 -8.55
N ASN A 44 -17.89 4.70 -9.29
CA ASN A 44 -17.60 3.32 -8.93
C ASN A 44 -16.92 3.30 -7.55
N GLU A 45 -17.11 2.23 -6.78
CA GLU A 45 -16.33 1.98 -5.55
C GLU A 45 -14.80 2.02 -5.78
N LYS A 46 -14.35 1.96 -7.03
CA LYS A 46 -12.94 2.03 -7.41
C LYS A 46 -12.41 3.47 -7.55
N ASP A 47 -13.27 4.48 -7.47
CA ASP A 47 -12.95 5.86 -7.88
C ASP A 47 -12.58 6.79 -6.70
N GLY A 48 -12.35 6.24 -5.49
CA GLY A 48 -12.03 7.04 -4.30
C GLY A 48 -10.79 6.54 -3.56
N ASP A 49 -9.92 7.49 -3.20
CA ASP A 49 -8.76 7.32 -2.32
C ASP A 49 -9.20 7.01 -0.89
N ARG A 50 -9.58 5.75 -0.65
CA ARG A 50 -10.11 5.32 0.64
C ARG A 50 -9.03 4.66 1.46
N GLN A 51 -8.81 5.19 2.66
CA GLN A 51 -8.15 4.45 3.72
C GLN A 51 -9.19 3.75 4.58
N TRP A 52 -8.75 2.63 5.13
CA TRP A 52 -9.52 1.77 6.00
C TRP A 52 -8.69 1.52 7.24
N VAL A 53 -9.14 2.09 8.35
CA VAL A 53 -8.59 1.89 9.69
C VAL A 53 -9.77 1.72 10.62
N TRP A 54 -9.70 0.76 11.53
CA TRP A 54 -10.63 0.63 12.65
C TRP A 54 -9.88 0.96 13.92
N SER A 55 -10.51 1.74 14.79
CA SER A 55 -9.85 2.20 16.01
C SER A 55 -10.84 2.38 17.15
N SER A 56 -10.30 2.35 18.37
CA SER A 56 -10.98 2.74 19.59
C SER A 56 -9.95 3.13 20.64
N VAL A 57 -10.34 4.00 21.56
CA VAL A 57 -9.59 4.30 22.78
C VAL A 57 -10.46 3.89 23.95
N ILE A 58 -9.97 2.93 24.73
CA ILE A 58 -10.68 2.41 25.91
C ILE A 58 -9.99 2.87 27.18
N LYS A 59 -10.79 3.19 28.20
CA LYS A 59 -10.36 3.47 29.57
C LYS A 59 -10.73 2.27 30.43
N LEU A 60 -9.74 1.65 31.04
CA LEU A 60 -9.94 0.49 31.91
C LEU A 60 -10.31 0.93 33.33
N ASN A 61 -11.17 0.18 34.00
CA ASN A 61 -11.41 0.31 35.42
C ASN A 61 -10.15 -0.14 36.17
N LYS A 62 -9.53 0.79 36.91
CA LYS A 62 -8.41 0.47 37.77
C LYS A 62 -8.92 0.11 39.16
N ASP A 63 -8.70 -1.14 39.57
CA ASP A 63 -8.81 -1.50 40.98
C ASP A 63 -7.71 -0.76 41.77
N LYS A 64 -8.10 -0.12 42.87
CA LYS A 64 -7.20 0.67 43.72
C LYS A 64 -6.09 -0.18 44.33
N GLU A 65 -6.38 -1.46 44.57
CA GLU A 65 -5.45 -2.39 45.20
C GLU A 65 -4.61 -3.18 44.18
N ALA A 66 -4.96 -3.12 42.88
CA ALA A 66 -4.24 -3.86 41.86
C ALA A 66 -2.90 -3.20 41.50
N LYS A 67 -1.84 -4.02 41.46
CA LYS A 67 -0.48 -3.59 41.09
C LYS A 67 -0.38 -3.14 39.63
N GLU A 68 -1.15 -3.76 38.75
CA GLU A 68 -1.26 -3.40 37.34
C GLU A 68 -2.74 -3.32 36.94
N VAL A 69 -3.03 -2.47 35.95
CA VAL A 69 -4.41 -2.26 35.49
C VAL A 69 -4.91 -3.48 34.72
N ILE A 70 -4.04 -4.13 33.96
CA ILE A 70 -4.32 -5.28 33.11
C ILE A 70 -3.04 -6.12 32.98
N THR A 71 -3.14 -7.44 32.89
CA THR A 71 -2.01 -8.35 32.68
C THR A 71 -1.68 -8.50 31.19
N ASP A 72 -0.52 -9.07 30.86
CA ASP A 72 -0.17 -9.36 29.46
C ASP A 72 -1.14 -10.37 28.81
N SER A 73 -1.59 -11.41 29.55
CA SER A 73 -2.59 -12.39 29.05
C SER A 73 -3.96 -11.78 28.79
N GLN A 74 -4.39 -10.82 29.63
CA GLN A 74 -5.63 -10.07 29.40
C GLN A 74 -5.48 -9.09 28.22
N MET A 75 -4.30 -8.49 28.00
CA MET A 75 -4.03 -7.68 26.80
C MET A 75 -4.11 -8.51 25.51
N VAL A 76 -3.66 -9.77 25.54
CA VAL A 76 -3.80 -10.72 24.40
C VAL A 76 -5.28 -10.99 24.12
N ALA A 77 -6.08 -11.29 25.14
CA ALA A 77 -7.53 -11.48 24.99
C ALA A 77 -8.21 -10.21 24.44
N LEU A 78 -7.87 -9.04 24.99
CA LEU A 78 -8.41 -7.76 24.57
C LEU A 78 -8.15 -7.46 23.08
N VAL A 79 -6.93 -7.68 22.59
CA VAL A 79 -6.62 -7.43 21.17
C VAL A 79 -7.29 -8.45 20.24
N HIS A 80 -7.48 -9.70 20.69
CA HIS A 80 -8.24 -10.71 19.96
C HIS A 80 -9.71 -10.31 19.83
N HIS A 81 -10.38 -9.93 20.93
CA HIS A 81 -11.75 -9.43 20.88
C HIS A 81 -11.89 -8.16 20.00
N ALA A 82 -10.90 -7.27 20.04
CA ALA A 82 -10.88 -6.10 19.17
C ALA A 82 -10.79 -6.49 17.68
N SER A 83 -10.02 -7.53 17.36
CA SER A 83 -9.97 -8.11 16.03
C SER A 83 -11.33 -8.69 15.63
N ASP A 84 -11.98 -9.46 16.50
CA ASP A 84 -13.30 -10.04 16.20
C ASP A 84 -14.36 -8.95 15.97
N GLN A 85 -14.38 -7.89 16.77
CA GLN A 85 -15.29 -6.76 16.55
C GLN A 85 -15.02 -6.02 15.23
N MET A 86 -13.75 -5.83 14.88
CA MET A 86 -13.38 -5.29 13.57
C MET A 86 -13.94 -6.14 12.42
N HIS A 87 -13.84 -7.47 12.50
CA HIS A 87 -14.35 -8.38 11.45
C HIS A 87 -15.88 -8.50 11.46
N ALA A 88 -16.51 -8.29 12.62
CA ALA A 88 -17.96 -8.30 12.78
C ALA A 88 -18.63 -7.02 12.26
N ASP A 89 -17.89 -5.89 12.24
CA ASP A 89 -18.37 -4.58 11.77
C ASP A 89 -18.94 -4.64 10.34
N GLU A 90 -20.06 -3.95 10.13
CA GLU A 90 -20.73 -3.96 8.84
C GLU A 90 -19.92 -3.32 7.72
N ASN A 91 -19.18 -2.24 8.03
CA ASN A 91 -18.36 -1.58 7.01
C ASN A 91 -17.21 -2.50 6.62
N TYR A 92 -16.63 -3.24 7.56
CA TYR A 92 -15.61 -4.24 7.26
C TYR A 92 -16.15 -5.27 6.27
N LYS A 93 -17.32 -5.86 6.53
CA LYS A 93 -17.96 -6.86 5.65
C LYS A 93 -18.27 -6.33 4.26
N LYS A 94 -18.62 -5.04 4.13
CA LYS A 94 -18.88 -4.37 2.86
C LYS A 94 -17.59 -3.93 2.15
N THR A 95 -16.46 -3.91 2.85
CA THR A 95 -15.16 -3.53 2.29
C THR A 95 -14.64 -4.62 1.36
N ASN A 96 -14.01 -4.21 0.25
CA ASN A 96 -13.31 -5.15 -0.62
C ASN A 96 -12.28 -5.97 0.18
N ALA A 97 -12.25 -7.29 0.03
CA ALA A 97 -11.35 -8.17 0.77
C ALA A 97 -9.85 -7.79 0.67
N LYS A 98 -9.42 -7.09 -0.39
CA LYS A 98 -8.03 -6.61 -0.52
C LYS A 98 -7.72 -5.36 0.33
N LEU A 99 -8.78 -4.63 0.72
CA LEU A 99 -8.73 -3.42 1.53
C LEU A 99 -9.13 -3.67 2.99
N GLN A 100 -9.50 -4.91 3.32
CA GLN A 100 -9.75 -5.35 4.68
C GLN A 100 -8.41 -5.47 5.44
N PRO A 101 -8.21 -4.77 6.56
CA PRO A 101 -7.06 -4.99 7.42
C PRO A 101 -7.17 -6.33 8.12
N SER A 102 -6.03 -6.99 8.29
CA SER A 102 -5.93 -8.30 8.94
C SER A 102 -5.26 -8.24 10.30
N VAL A 103 -4.71 -7.08 10.69
CA VAL A 103 -4.00 -6.89 11.96
C VAL A 103 -4.74 -5.88 12.80
N MET A 104 -4.95 -6.21 14.07
CA MET A 104 -5.38 -5.30 15.14
C MET A 104 -4.25 -5.20 16.16
N SER A 105 -3.95 -3.99 16.65
CA SER A 105 -2.94 -3.77 17.68
C SER A 105 -3.55 -3.08 18.88
N ALA A 106 -3.05 -3.43 20.06
CA ALA A 106 -3.38 -2.80 21.33
C ALA A 106 -2.12 -2.18 21.93
N LEU A 107 -2.17 -0.87 22.23
CA LEU A 107 -1.13 -0.13 22.94
C LEU A 107 -1.67 0.35 24.29
N LEU A 108 -1.18 -0.21 25.39
CA LEU A 108 -1.52 0.24 26.74
C LEU A 108 -0.59 1.38 27.16
N VAL A 109 -1.17 2.49 27.62
CA VAL A 109 -0.46 3.61 28.24
C VAL A 109 -1.21 4.02 29.50
N GLY A 110 -0.60 3.80 30.67
CA GLY A 110 -1.28 3.99 31.96
C GLY A 110 -2.45 3.02 32.13
N ASP A 111 -3.67 3.56 32.17
CA ASP A 111 -4.95 2.84 32.30
C ASP A 111 -5.83 2.97 31.03
N GLU A 112 -5.24 3.43 29.92
CA GLU A 112 -5.91 3.51 28.61
C GLU A 112 -5.27 2.55 27.62
N VAL A 113 -6.10 1.90 26.81
CA VAL A 113 -5.64 1.08 25.69
C VAL A 113 -6.10 1.72 24.38
N TYR A 114 -5.14 1.89 23.47
CA TYR A 114 -5.33 2.43 22.14
C TYR A 114 -5.37 1.25 21.17
N LEU A 115 -6.55 0.97 20.65
CA LEU A 115 -6.81 -0.10 19.70
C LEU A 115 -6.80 0.50 18.29
N ALA A 116 -5.99 -0.07 17.41
CA ALA A 116 -5.96 0.35 16.01
C ALA A 116 -5.60 -0.80 15.09
N SER A 117 -6.34 -0.92 13.99
CA SER A 117 -6.00 -1.84 12.92
C SER A 117 -4.78 -1.36 12.15
N SER A 118 -4.15 -2.26 11.40
CA SER A 118 -3.34 -1.85 10.26
C SER A 118 -4.17 -0.98 9.31
N MET A 119 -3.52 -0.05 8.62
CA MET A 119 -4.12 0.79 7.60
C MET A 119 -4.06 0.09 6.24
N LYS A 120 -5.15 0.19 5.47
CA LYS A 120 -5.25 -0.26 4.08
C LYS A 120 -5.77 0.85 3.20
N GLY A 121 -5.20 1.01 2.01
CA GLY A 121 -5.65 1.99 1.02
C GLY A 121 -4.56 2.36 0.02
N ASP A 122 -4.79 3.43 -0.72
CA ASP A 122 -3.93 3.82 -1.86
C ASP A 122 -2.82 4.83 -1.50
N TYR A 123 -2.88 5.46 -0.33
CA TYR A 123 -1.90 6.44 0.14
C TYR A 123 -1.44 6.17 1.58
N SER A 124 -0.37 6.84 2.02
CA SER A 124 0.02 6.90 3.43
C SER A 124 -0.15 8.34 3.91
N PHE A 125 -0.80 8.55 5.05
CA PHE A 125 -0.74 9.85 5.73
C PHE A 125 0.49 9.97 6.64
N ILE A 126 1.37 8.97 6.69
CA ILE A 126 2.64 9.04 7.43
C ILE A 126 3.79 9.42 6.49
N TYR A 127 3.93 8.72 5.37
CA TYR A 127 4.97 8.99 4.37
C TYR A 127 4.44 9.83 3.20
N GLU A 128 5.33 10.59 2.56
CA GLU A 128 4.97 11.34 1.35
C GLU A 128 4.64 10.41 0.18
N TYR A 129 5.42 9.35 0.02
CA TYR A 129 5.29 8.37 -1.07
C TYR A 129 5.33 6.92 -0.52
N ASN A 130 4.69 5.99 -1.22
CA ASN A 130 4.70 4.57 -0.84
C ASN A 130 6.03 3.91 -1.25
N ALA A 131 6.55 2.96 -0.45
CA ALA A 131 7.79 2.25 -0.75
C ALA A 131 7.67 1.42 -2.03
N LYS A 132 6.48 0.87 -2.30
CA LYS A 132 6.17 0.11 -3.51
C LYS A 132 5.19 0.90 -4.38
N PRO A 133 5.67 1.91 -5.13
CA PRO A 133 4.79 2.71 -5.98
C PRO A 133 4.13 1.86 -7.05
N LYS A 134 2.90 2.22 -7.44
CA LYS A 134 2.30 1.71 -8.69
C LYS A 134 3.21 2.10 -9.87
N LYS A 135 3.21 1.30 -10.93
CA LYS A 135 4.05 1.52 -12.12
C LYS A 135 3.94 2.98 -12.60
N GLY A 136 5.09 3.66 -12.69
CA GLY A 136 5.17 5.07 -13.13
C GLY A 136 5.14 6.11 -12.01
N LYS A 137 4.96 5.71 -10.74
CA LYS A 137 5.00 6.62 -9.59
C LYS A 137 6.37 6.63 -8.91
N LYS A 138 6.71 7.75 -8.23
CA LYS A 138 7.96 7.91 -7.47
C LYS A 138 7.98 6.92 -6.30
N ALA A 139 9.13 6.28 -6.08
CA ALA A 139 9.33 5.43 -4.91
C ALA A 139 9.47 6.25 -3.63
N GLY A 140 9.01 5.68 -2.52
CA GLY A 140 9.21 6.20 -1.18
C GLY A 140 10.68 6.38 -0.83
N THR A 141 11.04 7.58 -0.37
CA THR A 141 12.37 7.95 0.14
C THR A 141 12.45 7.79 1.67
N GLY A 142 11.39 7.33 2.32
CA GLY A 142 11.26 7.34 3.78
C GLY A 142 10.97 8.73 4.36
N GLU A 143 10.65 9.72 3.52
CA GLU A 143 10.30 11.07 3.98
C GLU A 143 8.93 11.08 4.68
N VAL A 144 8.98 11.39 5.98
CA VAL A 144 7.80 11.48 6.86
C VAL A 144 7.21 12.88 6.77
N ARG A 145 5.89 12.95 6.55
CA ARG A 145 5.15 14.21 6.38
C ARG A 145 5.28 15.12 7.60
N ALA A 146 5.17 16.42 7.37
CA ALA A 146 5.43 17.44 8.39
C ALA A 146 4.46 17.42 9.58
N HIS A 147 3.19 17.07 9.36
CA HIS A 147 2.17 17.01 10.40
C HIS A 147 2.24 15.77 11.30
N VAL A 148 3.01 14.75 10.90
CA VAL A 148 3.14 13.53 11.70
C VAL A 148 3.80 13.89 13.03
N PRO A 149 3.25 13.44 14.18
CA PRO A 149 3.83 13.75 15.48
C PRO A 149 5.34 13.49 15.52
N GLN A 150 6.08 14.47 16.07
CA GLN A 150 7.55 14.49 16.01
C GLN A 150 8.18 13.21 16.61
N GLU A 151 7.55 12.60 17.61
CA GLU A 151 8.02 11.35 18.21
C GLU A 151 7.96 10.18 17.23
N ILE A 152 6.85 10.04 16.48
CA ILE A 152 6.74 9.04 15.40
C ILE A 152 7.75 9.34 14.29
N LYS A 153 7.88 10.60 13.88
CA LYS A 153 8.86 11.01 12.85
C LYS A 153 10.28 10.65 13.26
N THR A 154 10.64 10.90 14.52
CA THR A 154 11.96 10.57 15.07
C THR A 154 12.16 9.06 15.17
N ALA A 155 11.17 8.32 15.65
CA ALA A 155 11.25 6.86 15.76
C ALA A 155 11.38 6.19 14.38
N LEU A 156 10.58 6.58 13.39
CA LEU A 156 10.70 6.06 12.01
C LEU A 156 12.03 6.46 11.37
N GLY A 157 12.47 7.71 11.58
CA GLY A 157 13.73 8.21 11.04
C GLY A 157 14.97 7.55 11.64
N THR A 158 14.93 7.13 12.91
CA THR A 158 16.06 6.45 13.59
C THR A 158 15.98 4.93 13.51
N ALA A 159 14.79 4.36 13.26
CA ALA A 159 14.61 2.91 13.07
C ALA A 159 15.29 2.37 11.81
N LYS A 160 15.64 3.25 10.87
CA LYS A 160 16.44 2.92 9.67
C LYS A 160 17.92 2.65 9.95
N GLU A 161 18.39 2.88 11.18
CA GLU A 161 19.78 2.69 11.58
C GLU A 161 19.99 1.35 12.32
N PRO A 162 21.06 0.59 12.00
CA PRO A 162 22.04 0.81 10.93
C PRO A 162 21.42 0.66 9.53
N PRO A 163 22.09 1.13 8.44
CA PRO A 163 21.55 1.06 7.08
C PRO A 163 21.01 -0.34 6.74
N ARG A 164 19.75 -0.40 6.30
CA ARG A 164 19.07 -1.65 5.91
C ARG A 164 18.79 -1.66 4.41
N GLU A 165 18.25 -2.77 3.91
CA GLU A 165 17.91 -2.95 2.49
C GLU A 165 16.86 -1.95 1.98
N ASN A 166 16.13 -1.26 2.88
CA ASN A 166 15.07 -0.33 2.57
C ASN A 166 15.19 0.98 3.38
N ASP A 167 15.02 2.12 2.70
CA ASP A 167 14.98 3.44 3.35
C ASP A 167 13.65 3.71 4.07
N GLN A 168 12.60 2.95 3.76
CA GLN A 168 11.24 3.14 4.25
C GLN A 168 10.67 1.87 4.84
N HIS A 169 10.03 1.97 6.01
CA HIS A 169 9.35 0.89 6.72
C HIS A 169 8.66 -0.11 5.78
N LYS A 170 8.84 -1.43 5.99
CA LYS A 170 8.36 -2.50 5.07
C LYS A 170 6.89 -2.37 4.63
N ASN A 171 6.04 -1.91 5.54
CA ASN A 171 4.61 -1.70 5.32
C ASN A 171 4.20 -0.21 5.31
N ASP A 172 5.07 0.71 4.88
CA ASP A 172 4.77 2.15 4.74
C ASP A 172 4.20 2.78 6.03
N ALA A 173 4.70 2.33 7.19
CA ALA A 173 4.22 2.71 8.53
C ALA A 173 2.69 2.54 8.73
N SER A 174 2.08 1.60 8.00
CA SER A 174 0.64 1.30 8.02
C SER A 174 0.28 0.21 9.04
N CYS A 175 1.19 -0.12 9.96
CA CYS A 175 0.99 -1.16 10.96
C CYS A 175 0.16 -0.64 12.15
N GLY A 176 -0.55 -1.53 12.84
CA GLY A 176 -1.46 -1.15 13.92
C GLY A 176 -0.73 -0.50 15.11
N GLU A 177 0.52 -0.87 15.36
CA GLU A 177 1.36 -0.27 16.42
C GLU A 177 1.64 1.21 16.15
N VAL A 178 1.91 1.56 14.88
CA VAL A 178 2.10 2.95 14.47
C VAL A 178 0.78 3.70 14.56
N MET A 179 -0.33 3.10 14.10
CA MET A 179 -1.66 3.72 14.16
C MET A 179 -2.10 3.97 15.61
N ALA A 180 -1.92 3.01 16.51
CA ALA A 180 -2.25 3.15 17.92
C ALA A 180 -1.40 4.23 18.61
N SER A 181 -0.10 4.30 18.27
CA SER A 181 0.79 5.37 18.74
C SER A 181 0.34 6.74 18.23
N TYR A 182 -0.07 6.81 16.96
CA TYR A 182 -0.57 8.03 16.35
C TYR A 182 -1.87 8.50 17.03
N THR A 183 -2.80 7.58 17.29
CA THR A 183 -4.03 7.84 18.07
C THR A 183 -3.70 8.43 19.45
N TYR A 184 -2.74 7.86 20.17
CA TYR A 184 -2.30 8.38 21.46
C TYR A 184 -1.78 9.81 21.35
N LEU A 185 -0.86 10.06 20.42
CA LEU A 185 -0.21 11.36 20.30
C LEU A 185 -1.19 12.45 19.88
N LEU A 186 -2.19 12.13 19.05
CA LEU A 186 -3.26 13.07 18.72
C LEU A 186 -4.14 13.38 19.94
N LYS A 187 -4.65 12.35 20.62
CA LYS A 187 -5.54 12.52 21.78
C LYS A 187 -4.87 13.28 22.92
N ASN A 188 -3.56 13.07 23.12
CA ASN A 188 -2.80 13.65 24.22
C ASN A 188 -1.91 14.82 23.79
N HIS A 189 -2.24 15.49 22.68
CA HIS A 189 -1.57 16.72 22.21
C HIS A 189 -0.03 16.61 22.12
N GLY A 190 0.48 15.46 21.69
CA GLY A 190 1.91 15.20 21.54
C GLY A 190 2.65 14.89 22.84
N ALA A 191 1.94 14.51 23.91
CA ALA A 191 2.56 13.97 25.11
C ALA A 191 3.51 12.81 24.77
N LYS A 192 4.66 12.72 25.44
CA LYS A 192 5.66 11.70 25.12
C LYS A 192 5.19 10.30 25.49
N LEU A 193 5.35 9.36 24.57
CA LEU A 193 5.13 7.93 24.78
C LEU A 193 6.33 7.26 25.47
N GLN A 194 7.54 7.69 25.12
CA GLN A 194 8.77 7.21 25.75
C GLN A 194 8.75 7.42 27.26
N GLY A 195 9.07 6.37 28.02
CA GLY A 195 9.10 6.39 29.49
C GLY A 195 7.76 6.14 30.17
N GLN A 196 6.67 5.93 29.43
CA GLN A 196 5.34 5.64 29.99
C GLN A 196 5.11 4.16 30.31
N ASN A 197 6.15 3.31 30.24
CA ASN A 197 6.06 1.86 30.37
C ASN A 197 4.98 1.24 29.45
N ALA A 198 4.85 1.79 28.25
CA ALA A 198 3.83 1.36 27.31
C ALA A 198 4.05 -0.09 26.88
N ARG A 199 2.96 -0.85 26.78
CA ARG A 199 2.96 -2.24 26.31
C ARG A 199 2.20 -2.36 25.02
N VAL A 200 2.70 -3.18 24.10
CA VAL A 200 2.08 -3.38 22.79
C VAL A 200 1.96 -4.85 22.43
N ILE A 201 0.84 -5.22 21.81
CA ILE A 201 0.61 -6.53 21.20
C ILE A 201 -0.20 -6.35 19.92
N ALA A 202 0.04 -7.22 18.94
CA ALA A 202 -0.77 -7.31 17.74
C ALA A 202 -1.43 -8.69 17.63
N TRP A 203 -2.59 -8.73 16.98
CA TRP A 203 -3.33 -9.93 16.63
C TRP A 203 -3.54 -9.93 15.12
N ILE A 204 -3.21 -11.05 14.47
CA ILE A 204 -3.47 -11.24 13.04
C ILE A 204 -4.64 -12.21 12.87
N GLN A 205 -5.63 -11.79 12.10
CA GLN A 205 -6.77 -12.60 11.69
C GLN A 205 -6.93 -12.47 10.16
N ASP A 206 -6.63 -13.56 9.47
CA ASP A 206 -6.83 -13.74 8.04
C ASP A 206 -7.30 -15.17 7.74
N LYS A 207 -7.32 -15.59 6.48
CA LYS A 207 -7.77 -16.93 6.09
C LYS A 207 -6.91 -18.08 6.63
N SER A 208 -5.68 -17.80 7.03
CA SER A 208 -4.64 -18.76 7.41
C SER A 208 -4.22 -18.66 8.87
N LYS A 209 -4.42 -17.50 9.50
CA LYS A 209 -3.94 -17.21 10.86
C LYS A 209 -5.04 -16.53 11.66
N ASN A 210 -5.13 -16.90 12.94
CA ASN A 210 -5.91 -16.21 13.95
C ASN A 210 -5.15 -16.33 15.28
N GLN A 211 -4.17 -15.46 15.50
CA GLN A 211 -3.22 -15.57 16.60
C GLN A 211 -2.52 -14.25 16.93
N ALA A 212 -1.87 -14.19 18.09
CA ALA A 212 -0.92 -13.14 18.44
C ALA A 212 0.20 -13.04 17.37
N TYR A 213 0.64 -11.82 17.09
CA TYR A 213 1.56 -11.55 15.99
C TYR A 213 2.68 -10.60 16.42
N ASP A 214 3.91 -10.93 16.02
CA ASP A 214 5.07 -10.09 16.29
C ASP A 214 5.02 -8.81 15.45
N PRO A 215 5.61 -7.71 15.92
CA PRO A 215 5.83 -6.53 15.09
C PRO A 215 6.54 -6.91 13.80
N CYS A 216 6.09 -6.34 12.67
CA CYS A 216 6.73 -6.63 11.39
C CYS A 216 8.21 -6.24 11.40
N GLY A 217 9.05 -6.91 10.60
CA GLY A 217 10.50 -6.71 10.62
C GLY A 217 11.24 -7.62 11.61
N THR A 218 10.53 -8.22 12.57
CA THR A 218 11.11 -9.22 13.49
C THR A 218 11.72 -10.39 12.71
N GLY A 219 13.04 -10.59 12.86
CA GLY A 219 13.78 -11.65 12.17
C GLY A 219 14.04 -11.40 10.68
N ASP A 220 13.66 -10.23 10.14
CA ASP A 220 13.85 -9.87 8.74
C ASP A 220 15.07 -8.95 8.52
N LYS A 221 15.59 -8.91 7.29
CA LYS A 221 16.62 -7.95 6.86
C LYS A 221 16.09 -6.52 6.66
N VAL A 222 14.78 -6.41 6.48
CA VAL A 222 14.04 -5.17 6.23
C VAL A 222 13.54 -4.65 7.58
N TRP A 223 13.72 -3.36 7.87
CA TRP A 223 13.24 -2.81 9.14
C TRP A 223 11.72 -2.63 9.15
N GLY A 224 11.11 -2.84 10.32
CA GLY A 224 9.68 -2.70 10.51
C GLY A 224 9.31 -2.14 11.89
N CYS A 225 8.18 -2.61 12.40
CA CYS A 225 7.63 -2.20 13.68
C CYS A 225 8.46 -2.71 14.87
N ASP A 226 9.28 -3.74 14.69
CA ASP A 226 10.25 -4.19 15.68
C ASP A 226 11.19 -3.04 16.10
N ALA A 227 11.80 -2.38 15.11
CA ALA A 227 12.69 -1.25 15.31
C ALA A 227 11.92 -0.02 15.82
N PHE A 228 10.73 0.24 15.28
CA PHE A 228 9.86 1.33 15.75
C PHE A 228 9.50 1.16 17.24
N CYS A 229 8.99 0.00 17.65
CA CYS A 229 8.61 -0.28 19.05
C CYS A 229 9.82 -0.14 19.98
N SER A 230 10.99 -0.63 19.57
CA SER A 230 12.23 -0.45 20.31
C SER A 230 12.59 1.04 20.49
N LYS A 231 12.52 1.84 19.42
CA LYS A 231 12.79 3.29 19.48
C LYS A 231 11.76 4.05 20.31
N MET A 232 10.51 3.62 20.30
CA MET A 232 9.45 4.20 21.13
C MET A 232 9.53 3.77 22.60
N GLY A 233 10.40 2.80 22.93
CA GLY A 233 10.54 2.28 24.30
C GLY A 233 9.37 1.41 24.74
N PHE A 234 8.69 0.76 23.80
CA PHE A 234 7.58 -0.14 24.11
C PHE A 234 8.06 -1.50 24.58
N LYS A 235 7.38 -2.05 25.58
CA LYS A 235 7.47 -3.48 25.89
C LYS A 235 6.53 -4.24 24.94
N VAL A 236 7.10 -4.94 23.97
CA VAL A 236 6.34 -5.87 23.12
C VAL A 236 5.99 -7.11 23.95
N ILE A 237 4.70 -7.45 24.01
CA ILE A 237 4.23 -8.66 24.70
C ILE A 237 4.61 -9.88 23.86
N ASP A 238 5.13 -10.93 24.51
CA ASP A 238 5.53 -12.17 23.83
C ASP A 238 4.30 -12.85 23.20
N THR A 239 4.40 -13.22 21.92
CA THR A 239 3.32 -13.89 21.17
C THR A 239 2.98 -15.29 21.69
N LYS A 240 3.83 -15.87 22.56
CA LYS A 240 3.56 -17.12 23.28
C LYS A 240 2.79 -16.91 24.58
N THR A 241 2.54 -15.65 24.98
CA THR A 241 1.72 -15.34 26.16
C THR A 241 0.33 -15.94 25.96
N PRO A 242 -0.15 -16.81 26.87
CA PRO A 242 -1.46 -17.41 26.72
C PRO A 242 -2.55 -16.35 26.87
N GLU A 243 -3.57 -16.45 26.04
CA GLU A 243 -4.78 -15.65 26.16
C GLU A 243 -5.54 -15.99 27.44
N ASP A 244 -6.00 -14.96 28.18
CA ASP A 244 -6.93 -15.17 29.29
C ASP A 244 -8.35 -15.44 28.77
N LYS A 245 -8.61 -16.72 28.47
CA LYS A 245 -9.91 -17.22 27.96
C LYS A 245 -11.07 -17.08 28.94
N LYS A 246 -10.81 -16.75 30.21
CA LYS A 246 -11.87 -16.49 31.19
C LYS A 246 -12.45 -15.08 31.03
N GLU A 247 -11.90 -14.29 30.09
CA GLU A 247 -12.34 -12.92 29.80
C GLU A 247 -12.38 -12.05 31.05
N ASN A 248 -11.44 -12.27 31.99
CA ASN A 248 -11.30 -11.41 33.18
C ASN A 248 -10.68 -10.06 32.82
N ILE A 249 -11.00 -9.51 31.65
CA ILE A 249 -10.56 -8.18 31.23
C ILE A 249 -11.15 -7.20 32.25
N PRO A 250 -10.32 -6.28 32.81
CA PRO A 250 -10.82 -5.22 33.68
C PRO A 250 -11.99 -4.51 33.01
N GLY A 251 -13.06 -4.26 33.78
CA GLY A 251 -14.26 -3.63 33.22
C GLY A 251 -13.92 -2.33 32.47
N ILE A 252 -14.64 -2.05 31.40
CA ILE A 252 -14.41 -0.87 30.57
C ILE A 252 -15.19 0.30 31.13
N ALA A 253 -14.48 1.32 31.62
CA ALA A 253 -15.11 2.53 32.15
C ALA A 253 -15.78 3.35 31.04
N LYS A 254 -15.09 3.45 29.91
CA LYS A 254 -15.49 4.25 28.74
C LYS A 254 -14.71 3.80 27.52
N HIS A 255 -15.33 3.88 26.35
CA HIS A 255 -14.64 3.86 25.07
C HIS A 255 -14.94 5.15 24.28
N SER A 256 -14.07 5.49 23.34
CA SER A 256 -14.20 6.65 22.47
C SER A 256 -13.44 6.42 21.18
N GLN A 257 -13.67 7.26 20.17
CA GLN A 257 -12.91 7.23 18.93
C GLN A 257 -12.13 8.55 18.79
N GLN A 258 -10.87 8.46 18.38
CA GLN A 258 -10.04 9.60 18.04
C GLN A 258 -9.87 9.61 16.52
N GLU A 259 -10.25 10.71 15.89
CA GLU A 259 -10.05 10.91 14.46
C GLU A 259 -8.55 10.99 14.16
N LEU A 260 -8.07 10.13 13.26
CA LEU A 260 -6.67 10.09 12.83
C LEU A 260 -6.33 11.22 11.85
N MET A 261 -7.32 11.76 11.13
CA MET A 261 -7.10 12.88 10.21
C MET A 261 -7.93 14.10 10.61
N THR A 262 -7.24 15.12 11.13
CA THR A 262 -7.88 16.42 11.37
C THR A 262 -8.31 17.07 10.05
N PRO A 263 -9.29 17.99 10.04
CA PRO A 263 -9.70 18.69 8.81
C PRO A 263 -8.55 19.40 8.09
N ALA A 264 -7.62 19.99 8.84
CA ALA A 264 -6.42 20.62 8.29
C ALA A 264 -5.53 19.61 7.56
N LEU A 265 -5.33 18.45 8.17
CA LEU A 265 -4.57 17.35 7.58
C LEU A 265 -5.27 16.76 6.35
N GLN A 266 -6.59 16.58 6.40
CA GLN A 266 -7.36 16.12 5.25
C GLN A 266 -7.18 17.05 4.04
N LYS A 267 -7.20 18.36 4.28
CA LYS A 267 -6.95 19.38 3.26
C LYS A 267 -5.53 19.28 2.69
N GLU A 268 -4.50 19.20 3.53
CA GLU A 268 -3.10 19.05 3.10
C GLU A 268 -2.90 17.82 2.22
N VAL A 269 -3.40 16.65 2.65
CA VAL A 269 -3.24 15.40 1.88
C VAL A 269 -4.03 15.45 0.57
N ALA A 270 -5.19 16.10 0.54
CA ALA A 270 -5.96 16.31 -0.69
C ALA A 270 -5.20 17.22 -1.67
N GLU A 271 -4.62 18.33 -1.22
CA GLU A 271 -3.85 19.25 -2.06
C GLU A 271 -2.59 18.60 -2.64
N ILE A 272 -1.84 17.84 -1.83
CA ILE A 272 -0.67 17.08 -2.29
C ILE A 272 -1.09 16.07 -3.36
N ARG A 273 -2.20 15.37 -3.15
CA ARG A 273 -2.71 14.40 -4.14
C ARG A 273 -3.09 15.08 -5.44
N ASP A 274 -3.86 16.16 -5.39
CA ASP A 274 -4.31 16.86 -6.59
C ASP A 274 -3.12 17.38 -7.40
N THR A 275 -2.06 17.83 -6.70
CA THR A 275 -0.79 18.21 -7.31
C THR A 275 -0.12 17.01 -7.99
N LEU A 276 0.03 15.87 -7.30
CA LEU A 276 0.64 14.66 -7.89
C LEU A 276 -0.15 14.11 -9.08
N LYS A 277 -1.48 14.20 -9.04
CA LYS A 277 -2.34 13.78 -10.14
C LYS A 277 -2.15 14.67 -11.37
N LYS A 278 -2.05 15.99 -11.18
CA LYS A 278 -1.74 16.94 -12.26
C LYS A 278 -0.36 16.67 -12.87
N GLU A 279 0.67 16.46 -12.04
CA GLU A 279 2.01 16.09 -12.51
C GLU A 279 2.01 14.77 -13.32
N GLU A 280 1.24 13.77 -12.87
CA GLU A 280 1.10 12.48 -13.58
C GLU A 280 0.38 12.65 -14.92
N GLU A 281 -0.70 13.44 -14.97
CA GLU A 281 -1.41 13.75 -16.21
C GLU A 281 -0.52 14.52 -17.21
N GLU A 282 0.28 15.47 -16.74
CA GLU A 282 1.24 16.20 -17.58
C GLU A 282 2.32 15.29 -18.15
N LYS A 283 2.95 14.46 -17.31
CA LYS A 283 3.94 13.46 -17.76
C LYS A 283 3.36 12.48 -18.77
N ASN A 284 2.12 12.04 -18.56
CA ASN A 284 1.45 11.14 -19.51
C ASN A 284 1.16 11.84 -20.85
N LYS A 285 0.76 13.12 -20.83
CA LYS A 285 0.60 13.93 -22.05
C LYS A 285 1.93 14.11 -22.78
N GLU A 286 3.01 14.40 -22.07
CA GLU A 286 4.36 14.51 -22.65
C GLU A 286 4.84 13.19 -23.25
N ALA A 287 4.69 12.07 -22.53
CA ALA A 287 5.04 10.75 -23.02
C ALA A 287 4.23 10.35 -24.26
N ALA A 288 2.94 10.70 -24.29
CA ALA A 288 2.08 10.48 -25.45
C ALA A 288 2.54 11.30 -26.67
N LYS A 289 2.84 12.60 -26.47
CA LYS A 289 3.39 13.48 -27.53
C LYS A 289 4.73 12.96 -28.05
N ALA A 290 5.65 12.56 -27.17
CA ALA A 290 6.95 12.00 -27.55
C ALA A 290 6.79 10.69 -28.35
N LYS A 291 5.84 9.83 -27.96
CA LYS A 291 5.54 8.59 -28.69
C LYS A 291 4.95 8.87 -30.07
N GLU A 292 4.09 9.88 -30.20
CA GLU A 292 3.54 10.30 -31.49
C GLU A 292 4.63 10.88 -32.40
N GLN A 293 5.49 11.76 -31.87
CA GLN A 293 6.61 12.33 -32.63
C GLN A 293 7.55 11.25 -33.16
N ARG A 294 7.95 10.28 -32.31
CA ARG A 294 8.79 9.14 -32.75
C ARG A 294 8.13 8.30 -33.84
N LYS A 295 6.80 8.13 -33.82
CA LYS A 295 6.08 7.44 -34.90
C LYS A 295 6.15 8.21 -36.21
N LYS A 296 5.95 9.53 -36.17
CA LYS A 296 6.06 10.40 -37.36
C LYS A 296 7.48 10.38 -37.94
N GLU A 297 8.50 10.53 -37.10
CA GLU A 297 9.91 10.47 -37.51
C GLU A 297 10.28 9.10 -38.12
N ALA A 298 9.81 7.99 -37.51
CA ALA A 298 10.03 6.65 -38.05
C ALA A 298 9.33 6.42 -39.40
N GLU A 299 8.12 6.97 -39.58
CA GLU A 299 7.39 6.90 -40.85
C GLU A 299 8.10 7.72 -41.95
N GLU A 300 8.54 8.94 -41.64
CA GLU A 300 9.26 9.80 -42.58
C GLU A 300 10.59 9.16 -43.00
N ARG A 301 11.33 8.57 -42.05
CA ARG A 301 12.56 7.84 -42.33
C ARG A 301 12.32 6.64 -43.25
N ARG A 302 11.25 5.86 -43.03
CA ARG A 302 10.88 4.74 -43.91
C ARG A 302 10.52 5.20 -45.32
N LYS A 303 9.84 6.35 -45.45
CA LYS A 303 9.53 6.94 -46.77
C LYS A 303 10.81 7.35 -47.51
N LYS A 304 11.75 8.02 -46.83
CA LYS A 304 13.05 8.40 -47.38
C LYS A 304 13.88 7.18 -47.80
N GLU A 305 14.01 6.18 -46.93
CA GLU A 305 14.75 4.94 -47.22
C GLU A 305 14.14 4.18 -48.42
N ALA A 306 12.81 4.17 -48.56
CA ALA A 306 12.14 3.55 -49.71
C ALA A 306 12.35 4.33 -51.02
N GLU A 307 12.38 5.66 -50.97
CA GLU A 307 12.66 6.52 -52.13
C GLU A 307 14.12 6.36 -52.60
N ASP A 308 15.07 6.37 -51.68
CA ASP A 308 16.49 6.18 -51.98
C ASP A 308 16.77 4.79 -52.57
N LYS A 309 16.09 3.75 -52.04
CA LYS A 309 16.19 2.40 -52.58
C LYS A 309 15.67 2.34 -54.04
N LYS A 310 14.54 2.99 -54.34
CA LYS A 310 14.01 3.06 -55.72
C LYS A 310 14.94 3.81 -56.66
N LYS A 311 15.53 4.93 -56.23
CA LYS A 311 16.51 5.68 -57.03
C LYS A 311 17.74 4.84 -57.35
N LYS A 312 18.27 4.12 -56.35
CA LYS A 312 19.42 3.22 -56.54
C LYS A 312 19.11 2.06 -57.48
N GLU A 313 17.97 1.40 -57.32
CA GLU A 313 17.54 0.32 -58.22
C GLU A 313 17.36 0.81 -59.67
N ALA A 314 16.83 2.01 -59.88
CA ALA A 314 16.72 2.61 -61.21
C ALA A 314 18.08 2.95 -61.83
N GLU A 315 19.02 3.49 -61.03
CA GLU A 315 20.38 3.79 -61.49
C GLU A 315 21.16 2.53 -61.85
N ASP A 316 21.05 1.47 -61.03
CA ASP A 316 21.69 0.18 -61.29
C ASP A 316 21.10 -0.50 -62.54
N LYS A 317 19.78 -0.42 -62.74
CA LYS A 317 19.13 -0.92 -63.95
C LYS A 317 19.61 -0.19 -65.21
N LYS A 318 19.73 1.14 -65.14
CA LYS A 318 20.24 1.95 -66.26
C LYS A 318 21.69 1.61 -66.58
N LYS A 319 22.56 1.46 -65.57
CA LYS A 319 23.96 1.03 -65.76
C LYS A 319 24.04 -0.34 -66.43
N LYS A 320 23.19 -1.29 -66.04
CA LYS A 320 23.15 -2.63 -66.63
C LYS A 320 22.68 -2.61 -68.08
N GLU A 321 21.64 -1.85 -68.40
CA GLU A 321 21.15 -1.67 -69.78
C GLU A 321 22.22 -1.02 -70.69
N ASP A 322 22.95 -0.02 -70.18
CA ASP A 322 24.06 0.62 -70.91
C ASP A 322 25.24 -0.35 -71.13
N GLU A 323 25.55 -1.21 -70.15
CA GLU A 323 26.60 -2.23 -70.26
C GLU A 323 26.23 -3.34 -71.27
N ASP A 324 24.99 -3.82 -71.23
CA ASP A 324 24.49 -4.83 -72.17
C ASP A 324 24.45 -4.28 -73.61
N LYS A 325 24.06 -3.01 -73.79
CA LYS A 325 24.08 -2.35 -75.10
C LYS A 325 25.51 -2.24 -75.66
N LYS A 326 26.49 -1.87 -74.82
CA LYS A 326 27.92 -1.84 -75.21
C LYS A 326 28.45 -3.23 -75.59
N LYS A 327 28.09 -4.28 -74.84
CA LYS A 327 28.47 -5.65 -75.17
C LYS A 327 27.89 -6.09 -76.53
N LYS A 328 26.62 -5.77 -76.78
CA LYS A 328 25.96 -6.11 -78.04
C LYS A 328 26.55 -5.37 -79.24
N GLU A 329 26.84 -4.07 -79.11
CA GLU A 329 27.53 -3.30 -80.16
C GLU A 329 28.95 -3.81 -80.45
N ALA A 330 29.68 -4.27 -79.42
CA ALA A 330 31.00 -4.87 -79.59
C ALA A 330 30.92 -6.25 -80.28
N GLU A 331 29.92 -7.06 -79.94
CA GLU A 331 29.70 -8.37 -80.57
C GLU A 331 29.28 -8.23 -82.04
N ASP A 332 28.40 -7.27 -82.36
CA ASP A 332 27.98 -6.98 -83.73
C ASP A 332 29.14 -6.43 -84.58
N LYS A 333 30.01 -5.57 -84.01
CA LYS A 333 31.25 -5.14 -84.68
C LYS A 333 32.18 -6.32 -84.98
N LYS A 334 32.36 -7.23 -84.02
CA LYS A 334 33.20 -8.41 -84.20
C LYS A 334 32.66 -9.35 -85.26
N LYS A 335 31.34 -9.58 -85.30
CA LYS A 335 30.68 -10.37 -86.37
C LYS A 335 30.88 -9.74 -87.74
N LYS A 336 30.75 -8.41 -87.87
CA LYS A 336 31.04 -7.70 -89.12
C LYS A 336 32.50 -7.83 -89.56
N GLU A 337 33.45 -7.69 -88.64
CA GLU A 337 34.87 -7.87 -88.95
C GLU A 337 35.19 -9.32 -89.37
N ASP A 338 34.57 -10.32 -88.74
CA ASP A 338 34.72 -11.73 -89.10
C ASP A 338 34.05 -12.07 -90.45
N GLU A 339 32.92 -11.45 -90.78
CA GLU A 339 32.28 -11.56 -92.11
C GLU A 339 33.11 -10.91 -93.21
N ASP A 340 33.66 -9.71 -92.96
CA ASP A 340 34.52 -9.01 -93.91
C ASP A 340 35.84 -9.77 -94.14
N LYS A 341 36.37 -10.44 -93.11
CA LYS A 341 37.52 -11.35 -93.25
C LYS A 341 37.20 -12.58 -94.10
N LYS A 342 36.04 -13.22 -93.88
CA LYS A 342 35.60 -14.37 -94.69
C LYS A 342 35.33 -14.02 -96.15
N LYS A 343 34.85 -12.81 -96.44
CA LYS A 343 34.70 -12.33 -97.82
C LYS A 343 36.05 -12.10 -98.50
N LYS A 344 37.04 -11.55 -97.79
CA LYS A 344 38.40 -11.37 -98.34
C LYS A 344 39.12 -12.70 -98.59
N GLU A 345 38.92 -13.72 -97.77
CA GLU A 345 39.49 -15.06 -97.99
C GLU A 345 38.79 -15.86 -99.12
N ALA A 346 37.61 -15.43 -99.59
CA ALA A 346 36.90 -16.05 -100.70
C ALA A 346 37.22 -15.41 -102.07
N GLU A 347 37.88 -14.25 -102.11
CA GLU A 347 38.36 -13.61 -103.35
C GLU A 347 39.80 -14.00 -103.72
N ASP A 348 40.54 -14.66 -102.82
CA ASP A 348 41.92 -15.15 -103.04
C ASP A 348 42.01 -16.65 -103.39
N LYS A 349 40.89 -17.26 -103.83
CA LYS A 349 40.81 -18.62 -104.38
C LYS A 349 40.14 -18.59 -105.74
#